data_AF-A0A8D8DIR9-F1
#
_entry.id   AF-A0A8D8DIR9-F1
#
_cell.length_a   1.000
_cell.length_b   1.000
_cell.length_c   1.000
_cell.angle_alpha   90.00
_cell.angle_beta   90.00
_cell.angle_gamma   90.00
#
_symmetry.space_group_name_H-M   'P 1'
#
loop_
_entity.id
_entity.type
_entity.pdbx_description
1 polymer ?
#
loop_
_entity_poly.entity_id
_entity_poly.type
_entity_poly.pdbx_seq_one_letter_code
_entity_poly.pdbx_strand_id
1 'polypeptide(L)'
;MAQPVLATCGLNEATIPPLTLIKQDSGVDGSFLIAAILGHRLKTSKDHQVLLIATQHNYTHYSSACLKLTYNLGPSRDSGQLQTLDIGAELFQNFPEEGTNLCDLQKRIEEFLQSSPQATILIDDLTFFFNLGHTESQLMDFVEAIVTGLNRPNQAVVIKLNTADLYDVLGANLDDLAATELRLERLTSGNFREVDGRLTVSRVREQEDALVQTKQRDRQVLFKVNERNVKVFVPGELGIKNL
;
A
#
# COMPACT_ATOMS: atom_id res chain seq x y z
N MET A 1 3.58 3.80 -17.61
CA MET A 1 2.82 4.85 -16.90
C MET A 1 1.86 4.21 -15.90
N ALA A 2 1.82 4.70 -14.66
CA ALA A 2 0.98 4.17 -13.57
C ALA A 2 -0.33 4.97 -13.35
N GLN A 3 -0.48 6.10 -14.03
CA GLN A 3 -1.61 7.01 -13.85
C GLN A 3 -3.00 6.36 -14.05
N PRO A 4 -3.22 5.46 -15.03
CA PRO A 4 -4.53 4.83 -15.20
C PRO A 4 -4.95 3.96 -14.00
N VAL A 5 -4.00 3.23 -13.39
CA VAL A 5 -4.31 2.40 -12.22
C VAL A 5 -4.57 3.25 -10.98
N LEU A 6 -3.77 4.30 -10.75
CA LEU A 6 -4.02 5.22 -9.63
C LEU A 6 -5.34 5.97 -9.76
N ALA A 7 -5.71 6.39 -10.98
CA ALA A 7 -7.01 7.01 -11.24
C ALA A 7 -8.17 6.03 -10.98
N THR A 8 -7.98 4.75 -11.31
CA THR A 8 -8.97 3.71 -10.98
C THR A 8 -9.09 3.51 -9.47
N CYS A 9 -7.97 3.54 -8.75
CA CYS A 9 -7.92 3.48 -7.30
C CYS A 9 -8.37 4.77 -6.61
N GLY A 10 -8.61 5.87 -7.33
CA GLY A 10 -8.90 7.19 -6.74
C GLY A 10 -7.74 7.72 -5.88
N LEU A 11 -6.51 7.37 -6.25
CA LEU A 11 -5.26 7.76 -5.56
C LEU A 11 -4.40 8.69 -6.42
N ASN A 12 -5.01 9.33 -7.43
CA ASN A 12 -4.38 10.30 -8.33
C ASN A 12 -4.54 11.76 -7.87
N GLU A 13 -5.18 11.96 -6.72
CA GLU A 13 -5.41 13.28 -6.12
C GLU A 13 -4.21 13.76 -5.31
N ALA A 14 -4.17 15.06 -5.03
CA ALA A 14 -3.11 15.67 -4.24
C ALA A 14 -3.06 15.09 -2.82
N THR A 15 -4.22 14.77 -2.25
CA THR A 15 -4.41 14.05 -0.99
C THR A 15 -4.91 12.64 -1.26
N ILE A 16 -4.53 11.69 -0.41
CA ILE A 16 -5.10 10.34 -0.42
C ILE A 16 -5.74 10.06 0.95
N PRO A 17 -6.64 9.07 1.06
CA PRO A 17 -7.28 8.74 2.32
C PRO A 17 -6.27 8.43 3.43
N PRO A 18 -6.55 8.79 4.70
CA PRO A 18 -5.61 8.63 5.82
C PRO A 18 -5.05 7.22 5.97
N LEU A 19 -5.89 6.20 5.85
CA LEU A 19 -5.48 4.79 5.80
C LEU A 19 -6.00 4.16 4.50
N THR A 20 -5.07 3.67 3.68
CA THR A 20 -5.36 2.85 2.51
C THR A 20 -4.77 1.45 2.67
N LEU A 21 -5.59 0.42 2.49
CA LEU A 21 -5.13 -0.97 2.51
C LEU A 21 -4.95 -1.51 1.10
N ILE A 22 -3.87 -2.26 0.89
CA ILE A 22 -3.65 -3.09 -0.29
C ILE A 22 -3.69 -4.55 0.16
N LYS A 23 -4.80 -5.22 -0.14
CA LYS A 23 -5.02 -6.62 0.17
C LYS A 23 -4.64 -7.48 -1.03
N GLN A 24 -3.71 -8.40 -0.86
CA GLN A 24 -3.15 -9.17 -1.97
C GLN A 24 -3.29 -10.67 -1.75
N ASP A 25 -4.00 -11.34 -2.66
CA ASP A 25 -4.04 -12.79 -2.72
C ASP A 25 -2.68 -13.39 -3.07
N SER A 26 -2.42 -14.58 -2.53
CA SER A 26 -1.28 -15.39 -2.92
C SER A 26 -1.26 -15.64 -4.43
N GLY A 27 -0.12 -15.39 -5.07
CA GLY A 27 0.05 -15.58 -6.51
C GLY A 27 -0.35 -14.38 -7.38
N VAL A 28 -0.77 -13.26 -6.79
CA VAL A 28 -0.87 -11.96 -7.46
C VAL A 28 0.23 -11.05 -6.94
N ASP A 29 0.81 -10.22 -7.80
CA ASP A 29 1.78 -9.21 -7.39
C ASP A 29 1.07 -7.87 -7.12
N GLY A 30 1.18 -7.36 -5.89
CA GLY A 30 0.70 -6.04 -5.49
C GLY A 30 1.81 -5.02 -5.27
N SER A 31 3.08 -5.40 -5.41
CA SER A 31 4.22 -4.47 -5.29
C SER A 31 4.16 -3.34 -6.31
N PHE A 32 3.54 -3.57 -7.48
CA PHE A 32 3.35 -2.54 -8.50
C PHE A 32 2.48 -1.38 -8.00
N LEU A 33 1.52 -1.61 -7.09
CA LEU A 33 0.70 -0.54 -6.51
C LEU A 33 1.54 0.31 -5.56
N ILE A 34 2.39 -0.31 -4.74
CA ILE A 34 3.34 0.42 -3.89
C ILE A 34 4.26 1.27 -4.77
N ALA A 35 4.84 0.72 -5.84
CA ALA A 35 5.68 1.47 -6.77
C ALA A 35 4.92 2.60 -7.49
N ALA A 36 3.67 2.37 -7.89
CA ALA A 36 2.82 3.38 -8.51
C ALA A 36 2.53 4.54 -7.55
N ILE A 37 2.12 4.24 -6.32
CA ILE A 37 1.82 5.22 -5.28
C ILE A 37 3.09 5.99 -4.92
N LEU A 38 4.19 5.30 -4.63
CA LEU A 38 5.49 5.89 -4.33
C LEU A 38 5.91 6.91 -5.39
N GLY A 39 5.93 6.50 -6.66
CA GLY A 39 6.30 7.37 -7.76
C GLY A 39 5.33 8.53 -7.99
N HIS A 40 4.05 8.37 -7.66
CA HIS A 40 3.07 9.46 -7.75
C HIS A 40 3.23 10.46 -6.60
N ARG A 41 3.31 10.00 -5.34
CA ARG A 41 3.43 10.87 -4.16
C ARG A 41 4.66 11.76 -4.23
N LEU A 42 5.80 11.21 -4.67
CA LEU A 42 7.04 11.96 -4.83
C LEU A 42 6.99 12.98 -6.00
N LYS A 43 6.16 12.73 -7.02
CA LYS A 43 5.93 13.67 -8.14
C LYS A 43 4.97 14.80 -7.79
N THR A 44 4.01 14.57 -6.90
CA THR A 44 2.93 15.52 -6.60
C THR A 44 3.45 16.84 -6.04
N SER A 45 4.44 16.80 -5.14
CA SER A 45 5.06 17.99 -4.55
C SER A 45 6.48 17.66 -4.11
N LYS A 46 7.41 18.63 -4.26
CA LYS A 46 8.78 18.51 -3.75
C LYS A 46 8.84 18.47 -2.22
N ASP A 47 7.83 19.04 -1.57
CA ASP A 47 7.73 19.07 -0.11
C ASP A 47 7.07 17.81 0.46
N HIS A 48 6.48 16.96 -0.40
CA HIS A 48 5.86 15.71 0.02
C HIS A 48 6.93 14.65 0.26
N GLN A 49 7.10 14.28 1.53
CA GLN A 49 8.05 13.26 1.98
C GLN A 49 7.40 11.88 1.93
N VAL A 50 8.18 10.84 1.65
CA VAL A 50 7.72 9.45 1.70
C VAL A 50 8.66 8.62 2.54
N LEU A 51 8.10 7.88 3.48
CA LEU A 51 8.79 6.85 4.26
C LEU A 51 8.35 5.48 3.75
N LEU A 52 9.27 4.73 3.14
CA LEU A 52 9.04 3.36 2.72
C LEU A 52 9.60 2.39 3.76
N ILE A 53 8.72 1.65 4.41
CA ILE A 53 9.06 0.54 5.30
C ILE A 53 9.02 -0.73 4.45
N ALA A 54 10.22 -1.21 4.12
CA ALA A 54 10.49 -2.36 3.27
C ALA A 54 10.69 -3.61 4.13
N THR A 55 9.68 -4.48 4.17
CA THR A 55 9.68 -5.78 4.84
C THR A 55 9.76 -6.94 3.85
N GLN A 56 9.11 -6.82 2.67
CA GLN A 56 9.14 -7.87 1.65
C GLN A 56 10.17 -7.60 0.54
N HIS A 57 10.32 -6.35 0.12
CA HIS A 57 11.21 -5.96 -0.95
C HIS A 57 12.07 -4.75 -0.57
N ASN A 58 13.34 -4.74 -1.02
CA ASN A 58 14.27 -3.66 -0.71
C ASN A 58 14.13 -2.44 -1.65
N TYR A 59 14.88 -1.38 -1.34
CA TYR A 59 14.94 -0.17 -2.17
C TYR A 59 15.28 -0.46 -3.64
N THR A 60 16.20 -1.39 -3.92
CA THR A 60 16.62 -1.72 -5.29
C THR A 60 15.48 -2.28 -6.13
N HIS A 61 14.62 -3.10 -5.51
CA HIS A 61 13.39 -3.59 -6.14
C HIS A 61 12.47 -2.42 -6.50
N TYR A 62 12.14 -1.56 -5.53
CA TYR A 62 11.22 -0.44 -5.77
C TYR A 62 11.78 0.62 -6.72
N SER A 63 13.10 0.85 -6.70
CA SER A 63 13.78 1.71 -7.67
C SER A 63 13.62 1.19 -9.09
N SER A 64 13.83 -0.13 -9.27
CA SER A 64 13.64 -0.78 -10.57
C SER A 64 12.17 -0.75 -11.03
N ALA A 65 11.23 -0.99 -10.12
CA ALA A 65 9.79 -0.95 -10.40
C ALA A 65 9.32 0.47 -10.75
N CYS A 66 9.76 1.48 -10.00
CA CYS A 66 9.45 2.88 -10.29
C CYS A 66 10.04 3.32 -11.64
N LEU A 67 11.26 2.89 -11.96
CA LEU A 67 11.90 3.24 -13.24
C LEU A 67 11.10 2.69 -14.43
N LYS A 68 10.62 1.44 -14.32
CA LYS A 68 9.66 0.84 -15.27
C LYS A 68 8.37 1.65 -15.39
N LEU A 69 7.90 2.23 -14.29
CA LEU A 69 6.75 3.14 -14.24
C LEU A 69 7.09 4.60 -14.59
N THR A 70 8.27 4.85 -15.19
CA THR A 70 8.75 6.17 -15.64
C THR A 70 9.01 7.16 -14.51
N TYR A 71 9.54 6.67 -13.39
CA TYR A 71 10.01 7.51 -12.28
C TYR A 71 11.35 7.04 -11.72
N ASN A 72 12.32 7.95 -11.62
CA ASN A 72 13.61 7.68 -11.01
C ASN A 72 13.57 8.08 -9.52
N LEU A 73 13.79 7.12 -8.61
CA LEU A 73 13.82 7.37 -7.17
C LEU A 73 15.10 8.07 -6.69
N GLY A 74 16.19 8.01 -7.46
CA GLY A 74 17.50 8.54 -7.07
C GLY A 74 17.43 9.99 -6.56
N PRO A 75 16.91 10.94 -7.35
CA PRO A 75 16.79 12.34 -6.92
C PRO A 75 15.97 12.54 -5.64
N SER A 76 14.87 11.80 -5.46
CA SER A 76 14.06 11.87 -4.24
C SER A 76 14.78 11.30 -3.03
N ARG A 77 15.55 10.22 -3.20
CA ARG A 77 16.38 9.66 -2.14
C ARG A 77 17.51 10.63 -1.75
N ASP A 78 18.24 11.13 -2.75
CA ASP A 78 19.42 11.97 -2.52
C ASP A 78 19.06 13.34 -1.91
N SER A 79 17.83 13.82 -2.15
CA SER A 79 17.28 15.05 -1.53
C SER A 79 16.65 14.84 -0.15
N GLY A 80 16.55 13.58 0.32
CA GLY A 80 15.86 13.23 1.57
C GLY A 80 14.34 13.13 1.46
N GLN A 81 13.75 13.47 0.30
CA GLN A 81 12.32 13.35 0.02
C GLN A 81 11.80 11.91 0.18
N LEU A 82 12.64 10.92 -0.11
CA LEU A 82 12.37 9.51 0.11
C LEU A 82 13.33 8.96 1.17
N GLN A 83 12.77 8.47 2.27
CA GLN A 83 13.47 7.70 3.28
C GLN A 83 13.03 6.23 3.22
N THR A 84 13.97 5.31 3.39
CA THR A 84 13.67 3.87 3.35
C THR A 84 14.19 3.18 4.60
N LEU A 85 13.33 2.40 5.25
CA LEU A 85 13.69 1.49 6.33
C LEU A 85 13.61 0.07 5.80
N ASP A 86 14.76 -0.56 5.58
CA ASP A 86 14.86 -1.96 5.12
C ASP A 86 14.91 -2.87 6.34
N ILE A 87 13.74 -3.33 6.77
CA ILE A 87 13.57 -4.13 7.99
C ILE A 87 14.31 -5.46 7.85
N GLY A 88 14.29 -6.07 6.66
CA GLY A 88 15.04 -7.30 6.39
C GLY A 88 16.54 -7.12 6.56
N ALA A 89 17.10 -6.02 6.06
CA ALA A 89 18.51 -5.71 6.23
C ALA A 89 18.88 -5.40 7.70
N GLU A 90 18.04 -4.66 8.42
CA GLU A 90 18.24 -4.37 9.85
C GLU A 90 18.26 -5.66 10.69
N LEU A 91 17.34 -6.58 10.44
CA LEU A 91 17.29 -7.88 11.10
C LEU A 91 18.56 -8.71 10.88
N PHE A 92 19.08 -8.72 9.65
CA PHE A 92 20.30 -9.46 9.34
C PHE A 92 21.54 -8.85 10.01
N GLN A 93 21.61 -7.51 10.08
CA GLN A 93 22.74 -6.80 10.70
C GLN A 93 22.77 -6.95 12.21
N ASN A 94 21.61 -7.01 12.86
CA ASN A 94 21.48 -7.09 14.31
C ASN A 94 21.33 -8.53 14.82
N PHE A 95 21.40 -9.54 13.96
CA PHE A 95 21.31 -10.94 14.38
C PHE A 95 22.46 -11.32 15.33
N PRO A 96 22.21 -11.98 16.48
CA PRO A 96 20.98 -12.66 16.90
C PRO A 96 20.08 -11.90 17.88
N GLU A 97 20.16 -10.57 17.97
CA GLU A 97 19.29 -9.77 18.84
C GLU A 97 17.81 -9.93 18.46
N GLU A 98 16.92 -9.59 19.41
CA GLU A 98 15.46 -9.61 19.18
C GLU A 98 15.13 -8.79 17.93
N GLY A 99 14.24 -9.32 17.08
CA GLY A 99 13.87 -8.69 15.81
C GLY A 99 13.29 -7.28 16.00
N THR A 100 13.05 -6.57 14.89
CA THR A 100 12.55 -5.19 14.91
C THR A 100 11.36 -5.03 15.85
N ASN A 101 11.55 -4.21 16.89
CA ASN A 101 10.53 -3.86 17.86
C ASN A 101 9.54 -2.86 17.24
N LEU A 102 8.24 -3.19 17.24
CA LEU A 102 7.19 -2.32 16.74
C LEU A 102 7.15 -0.96 17.44
N CYS A 103 7.47 -0.90 18.74
CA CYS A 103 7.54 0.35 19.49
C CYS A 103 8.63 1.29 18.96
N ASP A 104 9.79 0.75 18.57
CA ASP A 104 10.87 1.58 18.04
C ASP A 104 10.59 2.01 16.60
N LEU A 105 9.98 1.13 15.80
CA LEU A 105 9.48 1.50 14.48
C LEU A 105 8.40 2.59 14.58
N GLN A 106 7.48 2.49 15.54
CA GLN A 106 6.45 3.48 15.79
C GLN A 106 7.06 4.85 16.12
N LYS A 107 8.05 4.92 17.02
CA LYS A 107 8.75 6.19 17.34
C LYS A 107 9.38 6.81 16.10
N ARG A 108 10.06 6.02 15.26
CA ARG A 108 10.66 6.51 14.00
C ARG A 108 9.59 7.07 13.05
N ILE A 109 8.43 6.42 12.97
CA ILE A 109 7.29 6.90 12.18
C ILE A 109 6.75 8.22 12.75
N GLU A 110 6.58 8.31 14.06
CA GLU A 110 6.11 9.53 14.74
C GLU A 110 7.07 10.70 14.50
N GLU A 111 8.38 10.50 14.64
CA GLU A 111 9.41 11.51 14.34
C GLU A 111 9.35 11.96 12.87
N PHE A 112 9.17 11.01 11.95
CA PHE A 112 9.00 11.31 10.53
C PHE A 112 7.73 12.14 10.26
N LEU A 113 6.60 11.78 10.84
CA LEU A 113 5.34 12.52 10.70
C LEU A 113 5.41 13.92 11.33
N GLN A 114 6.09 14.09 12.47
CA GLN A 114 6.26 15.38 13.11
C GLN A 114 7.07 16.33 12.22
N SER A 115 8.19 15.84 11.69
CA SER A 115 9.10 16.60 10.81
C SER A 115 8.55 16.87 9.41
N SER A 116 7.56 16.10 8.96
CA SER A 116 7.05 16.14 7.58
C SER A 116 5.57 16.52 7.49
N PRO A 117 5.22 17.79 7.19
CA PRO A 117 3.82 18.23 7.08
C PRO A 117 3.02 17.54 5.98
N GLN A 118 3.68 17.17 4.90
CA GLN A 118 3.11 16.40 3.79
C GLN A 118 3.89 15.09 3.72
N ALA A 119 3.27 13.99 4.12
CA ALA A 119 3.96 12.73 4.33
C ALA A 119 3.13 11.55 3.86
N THR A 120 3.77 10.54 3.28
CA THR A 120 3.13 9.24 3.08
C THR A 120 4.02 8.16 3.65
N ILE A 121 3.47 7.34 4.52
CA ILE A 121 4.11 6.11 5.00
C ILE A 121 3.63 4.98 4.11
N LEU A 122 4.56 4.19 3.59
CA LEU A 122 4.28 3.00 2.80
C LEU A 122 4.84 1.79 3.55
N ILE A 123 3.98 0.90 4.03
CA ILE A 123 4.37 -0.38 4.63
C ILE A 123 4.12 -1.45 3.59
N ASP A 124 5.19 -2.04 3.08
CA ASP A 124 5.07 -2.90 1.90
C ASP A 124 4.62 -4.33 2.18
N ASP A 125 4.71 -4.82 3.42
CA ASP A 125 3.99 -6.00 3.89
C ASP A 125 3.90 -6.02 5.43
N LEU A 126 2.73 -5.70 5.99
CA LEU A 126 2.50 -5.76 7.44
C LEU A 126 2.51 -7.20 7.97
N THR A 127 2.12 -8.18 7.15
CA THR A 127 2.03 -9.58 7.58
C THR A 127 3.41 -10.20 7.83
N PHE A 128 4.48 -9.56 7.34
CA PHE A 128 5.86 -9.93 7.65
C PHE A 128 6.16 -9.97 9.16
N PHE A 129 5.56 -9.06 9.94
CA PHE A 129 5.84 -8.95 11.37
C PHE A 129 5.34 -10.17 12.18
N PHE A 130 4.39 -10.96 11.67
CA PHE A 130 4.05 -12.25 12.28
C PHE A 130 5.24 -13.21 12.30
N ASN A 131 6.12 -13.17 11.28
CA ASN A 131 7.32 -14.01 11.24
C ASN A 131 8.36 -13.59 12.29
N LEU A 132 8.22 -12.40 12.86
CA LEU A 132 9.05 -11.90 13.97
C LEU A 132 8.43 -12.18 15.35
N GLY A 133 7.32 -12.92 15.40
CA GLY A 133 6.64 -13.28 16.64
C GLY A 133 5.64 -12.24 17.16
N HIS A 134 5.36 -11.18 16.41
CA HIS A 134 4.34 -10.20 16.78
C HIS A 134 2.94 -10.80 16.63
N THR A 135 2.08 -10.50 17.60
CA THR A 135 0.69 -10.92 17.62
C THR A 135 -0.21 -9.98 16.83
N GLU A 136 -1.40 -10.43 16.47
CA GLU A 136 -2.39 -9.60 15.78
C GLU A 136 -2.74 -8.34 16.58
N SER A 137 -2.94 -8.46 17.90
CA SER A 137 -3.23 -7.31 18.76
C SER A 137 -2.13 -6.26 18.67
N GLN A 138 -0.86 -6.66 18.73
CA GLN A 138 0.28 -5.74 18.62
C GLN A 138 0.33 -5.03 17.26
N LEU A 139 -0.04 -5.72 16.18
CA LEU A 139 -0.10 -5.11 14.85
C LEU A 139 -1.29 -4.15 14.72
N MET A 140 -2.43 -4.48 15.32
CA MET A 140 -3.58 -3.58 15.40
C MET A 140 -3.23 -2.31 16.18
N ASP A 141 -2.67 -2.45 17.38
CA ASP A 141 -2.23 -1.32 18.22
C ASP A 141 -1.21 -0.45 17.48
N PHE A 142 -0.27 -1.07 16.76
CA PHE A 142 0.72 -0.38 15.94
C PHE A 142 0.07 0.43 14.80
N VAL A 143 -0.88 -0.15 14.07
CA VAL A 143 -1.58 0.58 12.99
C VAL A 143 -2.46 1.69 13.54
N GLU A 144 -3.20 1.44 14.62
CA GLU A 144 -4.03 2.44 15.29
C GLU A 144 -3.19 3.63 15.78
N ALA A 145 -2.00 3.37 16.34
CA ALA A 145 -1.08 4.42 16.75
C ALA A 145 -0.60 5.26 15.56
N ILE A 146 -0.25 4.64 14.42
CA ILE A 146 0.15 5.37 13.21
C ILE A 146 -1.00 6.24 12.71
N VAL A 147 -2.21 5.69 12.60
CA VAL A 147 -3.40 6.41 12.11
C VAL A 147 -3.75 7.58 13.03
N THR A 148 -3.72 7.36 14.34
CA THR A 148 -3.95 8.42 15.35
C THR A 148 -2.87 9.50 15.29
N GLY A 149 -1.64 9.14 14.90
CA GLY A 149 -0.53 10.07 14.70
C GLY A 149 -0.65 10.97 13.46
N LEU A 150 -1.58 10.68 12.53
CA LEU A 150 -1.82 11.48 11.32
C LEU A 150 -2.55 12.79 11.67
N ASN A 151 -1.80 13.77 12.14
CA ASN A 151 -2.35 15.04 12.66
C ASN A 151 -2.57 16.12 11.58
N ARG A 152 -2.33 15.80 10.30
CA ARG A 152 -2.40 16.76 9.19
C ARG A 152 -3.10 16.15 7.98
N PRO A 153 -3.89 16.93 7.21
CA PRO A 153 -4.73 16.41 6.11
C PRO A 153 -3.94 15.84 4.93
N ASN A 154 -2.66 16.17 4.78
CA ASN A 154 -1.79 15.68 3.72
C ASN A 154 -0.89 14.52 4.16
N GLN A 155 -1.17 13.96 5.35
CA GLN A 155 -0.49 12.78 5.85
C GLN A 155 -1.37 11.55 5.61
N ALA A 156 -0.75 10.46 5.20
CA ALA A 156 -1.44 9.20 4.96
C ALA A 156 -0.52 8.01 5.19
N VAL A 157 -1.11 6.86 5.48
CA VAL A 157 -0.44 5.57 5.53
C VAL A 157 -1.10 4.62 4.51
N VAL A 158 -0.25 3.94 3.76
CA VAL A 158 -0.65 2.85 2.86
C VAL A 158 0.00 1.57 3.35
N ILE A 159 -0.83 0.57 3.63
CA ILE A 159 -0.38 -0.70 4.18
C ILE A 159 -0.76 -1.81 3.21
N LYS A 160 0.23 -2.59 2.79
CA LYS A 160 -0.02 -3.83 2.06
C LYS A 160 -0.05 -5.01 3.03
N LEU A 161 -0.95 -5.96 2.76
CA LEU A 161 -1.12 -7.17 3.54
C LEU A 161 -1.44 -8.36 2.62
N ASN A 162 -0.93 -9.53 3.00
CA ASN A 162 -1.31 -10.80 2.41
C ASN A 162 -2.70 -11.23 2.93
N THR A 163 -3.55 -11.73 2.04
CA THR A 163 -4.91 -12.23 2.36
C THR A 163 -4.97 -13.76 2.49
N ALA A 164 -3.87 -14.41 2.83
CA ALA A 164 -3.92 -15.81 3.25
C ALA A 164 -4.85 -15.98 4.46
N ASP A 165 -5.60 -17.08 4.51
CA ASP A 165 -6.61 -17.38 5.55
C ASP A 165 -6.09 -17.18 6.99
N LEU A 166 -4.78 -17.39 7.21
CA LEU A 166 -4.12 -17.17 8.51
C LEU A 166 -4.23 -15.71 9.02
N TYR A 167 -4.41 -14.74 8.12
CA TYR A 167 -4.42 -13.30 8.43
C TYR A 167 -5.81 -12.68 8.29
N ASP A 168 -6.87 -13.48 8.14
CA ASP A 168 -8.22 -12.99 7.90
C ASP A 168 -8.74 -12.08 9.03
N VAL A 169 -8.44 -12.42 10.29
CA VAL A 169 -8.90 -11.66 11.45
C VAL A 169 -8.24 -10.27 11.49
N LEU A 170 -6.90 -10.19 11.38
CA LEU A 170 -6.17 -8.93 11.19
C LEU A 170 -6.74 -8.15 10.00
N GLY A 171 -6.97 -8.81 8.87
CA GLY A 171 -7.52 -8.19 7.68
C GLY A 171 -8.90 -7.58 7.91
N ALA A 172 -9.78 -8.26 8.64
CA ALA A 172 -11.12 -7.77 8.97
C ALA A 172 -11.06 -6.57 9.93
N ASN A 173 -10.24 -6.65 10.98
CA ASN A 173 -10.08 -5.54 11.93
C ASN A 173 -9.51 -4.28 11.26
N LEU A 174 -8.54 -4.45 10.36
CA LEU A 174 -7.98 -3.34 9.59
C LEU A 174 -8.99 -2.78 8.57
N ASP A 175 -9.93 -3.59 8.08
CA ASP A 175 -10.97 -3.08 7.20
C ASP A 175 -11.79 -2.00 7.90
N ASP A 176 -12.18 -2.20 9.15
CA ASP A 176 -13.00 -1.23 9.87
C ASP A 176 -12.28 0.12 10.07
N LEU A 177 -10.94 0.12 10.12
CA LEU A 177 -10.13 1.34 10.21
C LEU A 177 -9.89 2.02 8.86
N ALA A 178 -9.90 1.27 7.76
CA ALA A 178 -9.43 1.76 6.47
C ALA A 178 -10.49 2.53 5.69
N ALA A 179 -10.18 3.78 5.34
CA ALA A 179 -11.04 4.60 4.48
C ALA A 179 -11.11 4.06 3.04
N THR A 180 -10.04 3.42 2.55
CA THR A 180 -9.99 2.80 1.22
C THR A 180 -9.30 1.45 1.27
N GLU A 181 -9.87 0.49 0.55
CA GLU A 181 -9.33 -0.86 0.37
C GLU A 181 -9.14 -1.13 -1.13
N LEU A 182 -7.95 -1.61 -1.48
CA LEU A 182 -7.56 -2.06 -2.80
C LEU A 182 -7.29 -3.55 -2.71
N ARG A 183 -8.19 -4.38 -3.23
CA ARG A 183 -8.06 -5.83 -3.20
C ARG A 183 -7.61 -6.37 -4.54
N LEU A 184 -6.48 -7.07 -4.54
CA LEU A 184 -5.87 -7.74 -5.67
C LEU A 184 -6.12 -9.24 -5.57
N GLU A 185 -6.87 -9.77 -6.53
CA GLU A 185 -7.35 -11.16 -6.51
C GLU A 185 -6.92 -11.90 -7.78
N ARG A 186 -6.72 -13.21 -7.65
CA ARG A 186 -6.55 -14.08 -8.83
C ARG A 186 -7.87 -14.21 -9.57
N LEU A 187 -7.79 -14.51 -10.87
CA LEU A 187 -8.97 -14.90 -11.63
C LEU A 187 -9.42 -16.31 -11.20
N THR A 188 -10.70 -16.46 -10.92
CA THR A 188 -11.30 -17.77 -10.57
C THR A 188 -11.26 -18.76 -11.74
N SER A 189 -11.19 -18.27 -12.97
CA SER A 189 -11.03 -19.07 -14.19
C SER A 189 -9.61 -19.61 -14.42
N GLY A 190 -8.66 -19.28 -13.54
CA GLY A 190 -7.24 -19.63 -13.69
C GLY A 190 -6.44 -18.58 -14.46
N ASN A 191 -5.23 -18.96 -14.89
CA ASN A 191 -4.27 -18.03 -15.49
C ASN A 191 -4.68 -17.64 -16.92
N PHE A 192 -4.80 -16.34 -17.18
CA PHE A 192 -5.07 -15.80 -18.50
C PHE A 192 -3.90 -14.92 -18.96
N ARG A 193 -3.38 -15.13 -20.18
CA ARG A 193 -2.16 -14.44 -20.63
C ARG A 193 -2.29 -12.92 -20.67
N GLU A 194 -3.49 -12.41 -20.92
CA GLU A 194 -3.75 -10.98 -21.10
C GLU A 194 -4.14 -10.25 -19.81
N VAL A 195 -4.36 -10.98 -18.71
CA VAL A 195 -4.81 -10.43 -17.43
C VAL A 195 -4.10 -11.14 -16.28
N ASP A 196 -3.41 -10.37 -15.43
CA ASP A 196 -2.71 -10.92 -14.26
C ASP A 196 -3.63 -11.12 -13.06
N GLY A 197 -4.71 -10.35 -12.99
CA GLY A 197 -5.67 -10.47 -11.91
C GLY A 197 -6.77 -9.41 -11.95
N ARG A 198 -7.44 -9.30 -10.83
CA ARG A 198 -8.57 -8.41 -10.61
C ARG A 198 -8.25 -7.43 -9.50
N LEU A 199 -8.57 -6.16 -9.73
CA LEU A 199 -8.45 -5.10 -8.76
C LEU A 199 -9.85 -4.63 -8.38
N THR A 200 -10.19 -4.78 -7.11
CA THR A 200 -11.42 -4.27 -6.51
C THR A 200 -11.10 -3.08 -5.62
N VAL A 201 -11.87 -2.01 -5.74
CA VAL A 201 -11.73 -0.79 -4.95
C VAL A 201 -12.99 -0.60 -4.11
N SER A 202 -12.82 -0.55 -2.79
CA SER A 202 -13.90 -0.31 -1.83
C SER A 202 -13.57 0.94 -1.00
N ARG A 203 -14.55 1.81 -0.78
CA ARG A 203 -14.37 3.05 0.01
C ARG A 203 -15.53 3.27 0.95
N VAL A 204 -15.25 3.92 2.07
CA VAL A 204 -16.29 4.46 2.94
C VAL A 204 -16.99 5.60 2.19
N ARG A 205 -18.31 5.53 2.05
CA ARG A 205 -19.12 6.65 1.55
C ARG A 205 -19.84 7.29 2.72
N GLU A 206 -19.60 8.58 2.92
CA GLU A 206 -20.43 9.39 3.80
C GLU A 206 -21.78 9.58 3.12
N GLN A 207 -22.81 8.88 3.62
CA GLN A 207 -24.19 9.26 3.38
C GLN A 207 -24.61 10.19 4.51
N GLU A 208 -24.99 11.43 4.16
CA GLU A 208 -25.38 12.47 5.12
C GLU A 208 -26.48 12.04 6.11
N ASP A 209 -27.28 11.02 5.78
CA ASP A 209 -28.40 10.51 6.59
C ASP A 209 -28.21 9.10 7.20
N ALA A 210 -27.03 8.48 7.06
CA ALA A 210 -26.81 7.11 7.56
C ALA A 210 -26.17 7.12 8.97
N LEU A 211 -26.85 6.52 9.95
CA LEU A 211 -26.30 6.28 11.30
C LEU A 211 -25.07 5.35 11.31
N VAL A 212 -24.82 4.64 10.21
CA VAL A 212 -23.72 3.67 10.05
C VAL A 212 -22.99 3.97 8.74
N GLN A 213 -21.68 4.22 8.83
CA GLN A 213 -20.81 4.29 7.67
C GLN A 213 -20.60 2.88 7.13
N THR A 214 -20.92 2.65 5.85
CA THR A 214 -20.70 1.35 5.20
C THR A 214 -19.70 1.48 4.07
N LYS A 215 -18.75 0.54 3.98
CA LYS A 215 -17.87 0.42 2.82
C LYS A 215 -18.67 -0.05 1.63
N GLN A 216 -18.69 0.77 0.58
CA GLN A 216 -19.28 0.38 -0.68
C GLN A 216 -18.18 0.02 -1.68
N ARG A 217 -18.42 -1.09 -2.40
CA ARG A 217 -17.60 -1.46 -3.54
C ARG A 217 -17.81 -0.43 -4.64
N ASP A 218 -16.79 0.36 -4.91
CA ASP A 218 -16.89 1.47 -5.86
C ASP A 218 -16.60 1.01 -7.29
N ARG A 219 -15.52 0.22 -7.46
CA ARG A 219 -15.07 -0.21 -8.79
C ARG A 219 -14.44 -1.60 -8.76
N GLN A 220 -14.57 -2.31 -9.87
CA GLN A 220 -13.90 -3.58 -10.14
C GLN A 220 -13.38 -3.56 -11.56
N VAL A 221 -12.09 -3.87 -11.72
CA VAL A 221 -11.41 -3.86 -13.02
C VAL A 221 -10.47 -5.06 -13.12
N LEU A 222 -10.13 -5.43 -14.35
CA LEU A 222 -9.03 -6.36 -14.60
C LEU A 222 -7.74 -5.58 -14.80
N PHE A 223 -6.60 -6.17 -14.50
CA PHE A 223 -5.32 -5.52 -14.74
C PHE A 223 -4.27 -6.45 -15.35
N LYS A 224 -3.32 -5.85 -16.07
CA LYS A 224 -2.11 -6.50 -16.56
C LYS A 224 -0.90 -5.62 -16.27
N VAL A 225 0.05 -6.15 -15.51
CA VAL A 225 1.37 -5.59 -15.32
C VAL A 225 2.24 -5.97 -16.52
N ASN A 226 2.66 -4.95 -17.27
CA ASN A 226 3.63 -5.08 -18.35
C ASN A 226 4.97 -4.49 -17.90
N GLU A 227 6.03 -4.71 -18.68
CA GLU A 227 7.36 -4.23 -18.34
C GLU A 227 7.46 -2.72 -18.09
N ARG A 228 6.62 -1.90 -18.74
CA ARG A 228 6.70 -0.42 -18.68
C ARG A 228 5.39 0.27 -18.30
N ASN A 229 4.32 -0.48 -18.08
CA ASN A 229 3.02 0.08 -17.73
C ASN A 229 2.13 -0.95 -17.04
N VAL A 230 1.10 -0.46 -16.36
CA VAL A 230 0.01 -1.27 -15.85
C VAL A 230 -1.22 -0.91 -16.68
N LYS A 231 -1.78 -1.90 -17.38
CA LYS A 231 -3.05 -1.75 -18.10
C LYS A 231 -4.17 -2.12 -17.16
N VAL A 232 -5.25 -1.36 -17.24
CA VAL A 232 -6.51 -1.61 -16.55
C VAL A 232 -7.58 -1.78 -17.62
N PHE A 233 -8.42 -2.79 -17.46
CA PHE A 233 -9.52 -3.09 -18.37
C PHE A 233 -10.83 -2.95 -17.61
N VAL A 234 -11.75 -2.15 -18.16
CA VAL A 234 -13.10 -2.03 -17.59
C VAL A 234 -13.96 -3.21 -18.03
N PRO A 235 -15.00 -3.57 -17.25
CA PRO A 235 -15.93 -4.63 -17.63
C PRO A 235 -16.48 -4.42 -19.06
N GLY A 236 -16.30 -5.40 -19.94
CA GLY A 236 -16.78 -5.39 -21.32
C GLY A 236 -15.78 -5.01 -22.42
N GLU A 237 -14.58 -4.50 -22.10
CA GLU A 237 -13.55 -4.17 -23.10
C GLU A 237 -12.89 -5.40 -23.73
N LEU A 238 -12.61 -6.40 -22.91
CA LEU A 238 -12.30 -7.74 -23.36
C LEU A 238 -13.66 -8.43 -23.47
N GLY A 239 -13.97 -9.12 -24.57
CA GLY A 239 -15.23 -9.85 -24.78
C GLY A 239 -15.52 -10.98 -23.77
N ILE A 240 -14.91 -10.92 -22.59
CA ILE A 240 -15.14 -11.70 -21.39
C ILE A 240 -16.50 -11.26 -20.82
N LYS A 241 -17.55 -11.91 -21.32
CA LYS A 241 -18.94 -11.56 -21.01
C LYS A 241 -19.37 -11.85 -19.57
N ASN A 242 -18.59 -12.54 -18.75
CA ASN A 242 -18.91 -12.82 -17.35
C ASN A 242 -17.61 -13.06 -16.54
N LEU A 243 -17.26 -12.13 -15.64
CA LEU A 243 -16.30 -12.30 -14.53
C LEU A 243 -16.70 -11.44 -13.34
#